data_AF-A0A9N9DJF4-F1
#
_entry.id   AF-A0A9N9DJF4-F1
#
_cell.length_a   1.000
_cell.length_b   1.000
_cell.length_c   1.000
_cell.angle_alpha   90.00
_cell.angle_beta   90.00
_cell.angle_gamma   90.00
#
_symmetry.space_group_name_H-M   'P 1'
#
loop_
_entity.id
_entity.type
_entity.pdbx_description
1 polymer ?
#
loop_
_entity_poly.entity_id
_entity_poly.type
_entity_poly.pdbx_seq_one_letter_code
_entity_poly.pdbx_strand_id
1 'polypeptide(L)'
;MNKDGMPTMSSTILHPLSSSPEPLKIVLDTTFTSSDNIFLYHKTINRKIYDDARRRTHLDLIPGSTSKDDIFDVLLYNERNEITECSISNIAVEFFDNNKPFWKTPEIRCAGLLSGVMRSYLIEIGDVTPGEGRKIKCFNSVRKEYQVVLVDKTMPQIVRAPHI
;
A
#
# COMPACT_ATOMS: atom_id res chain seq x y z
N MET A 1 28.17 -10.23 2.30
CA MET A 1 29.39 -10.92 1.87
C MET A 1 30.33 -10.98 3.06
N ASN A 2 30.68 -12.17 3.52
CA ASN A 2 31.89 -12.35 4.34
C ASN A 2 33.10 -12.51 3.39
N LYS A 3 34.31 -12.53 3.96
CA LYS A 3 35.59 -12.43 3.24
C LYS A 3 35.87 -13.58 2.25
N ASP A 4 35.02 -14.62 2.23
CA ASP A 4 35.22 -15.86 1.46
C ASP A 4 34.27 -16.02 0.25
N GLY A 5 33.54 -14.96 -0.15
CA GLY A 5 32.68 -15.01 -1.34
C GLY A 5 31.41 -15.86 -1.22
N MET A 6 31.10 -16.37 -0.02
CA MET A 6 29.90 -17.15 0.24
C MET A 6 28.66 -16.24 0.31
N PRO A 7 27.58 -16.53 -0.45
CA PRO A 7 26.33 -15.80 -0.33
C PRO A 7 25.78 -16.00 1.08
N THR A 8 25.60 -14.90 1.80
CA THR A 8 25.09 -14.92 3.17
C THR A 8 23.57 -15.00 3.07
N MET A 9 23.00 -16.18 3.32
CA MET A 9 21.55 -16.39 3.33
C MET A 9 21.04 -16.17 4.75
N SER A 10 20.23 -15.13 4.96
CA SER A 10 19.48 -14.94 6.21
C SER A 10 18.03 -15.30 5.96
N SER A 11 17.48 -16.18 6.79
CA SER A 11 16.07 -16.58 6.75
C SER A 11 15.44 -16.19 8.08
N THR A 12 14.36 -15.42 8.02
CA THR A 12 13.52 -15.11 9.17
C THR A 12 12.12 -15.62 8.86
N ILE A 13 11.53 -16.34 9.82
CA ILE A 13 10.16 -16.83 9.68
C ILE A 13 9.22 -15.63 9.70
N LEU A 14 8.50 -15.42 8.59
CA LEU A 14 7.42 -14.45 8.50
C LEU A 14 6.10 -15.17 8.77
N HIS A 15 5.39 -14.76 9.82
CA HIS A 15 4.11 -15.35 10.18
C HIS A 15 2.96 -14.75 9.35
N PRO A 16 1.90 -15.53 9.07
CA PRO A 16 0.65 -14.98 8.53
C PRO A 16 0.13 -13.86 9.43
N LEU A 17 -0.33 -12.75 8.84
CA LEU A 17 -0.89 -11.61 9.58
C LEU A 17 -2.42 -11.65 9.66
N SER A 18 -3.02 -12.75 9.20
CA SER A 18 -4.47 -12.99 9.17
C SER A 18 -5.13 -13.01 10.56
N SER A 19 -4.34 -13.05 11.64
CA SER A 19 -4.83 -13.05 13.02
C SER A 19 -4.40 -11.80 13.82
N SER A 20 -3.91 -10.74 13.16
CA SER A 20 -3.60 -9.50 13.87
C SER A 20 -4.89 -8.90 14.45
N PRO A 21 -4.97 -8.63 15.77
CA PRO A 21 -6.16 -8.06 16.39
C PRO A 21 -6.41 -6.61 15.93
N GLU A 22 -5.36 -5.91 15.52
CA GLU A 22 -5.42 -4.53 15.03
C GLU A 22 -4.95 -4.42 13.57
N PRO A 23 -5.55 -3.52 12.77
CA PRO A 23 -5.13 -3.27 11.41
C PRO A 23 -3.71 -2.65 11.36
N LEU A 24 -2.90 -3.07 10.39
CA LEU A 24 -1.56 -2.52 10.20
C LEU A 24 -1.62 -1.13 9.57
N LYS A 25 -0.70 -0.24 9.96
CA LYS A 25 -0.65 1.12 9.40
C LYS A 25 0.12 1.12 8.09
N ILE A 26 -0.46 1.73 7.07
CA ILE A 26 0.21 2.02 5.80
C ILE A 26 0.19 3.53 5.52
N VAL A 27 1.14 4.03 4.73
CA VAL A 27 1.24 5.45 4.36
C VAL A 27 1.24 5.61 2.84
N LEU A 28 0.71 6.71 2.32
CA LEU A 28 0.78 7.01 0.90
C LEU A 28 2.18 7.51 0.52
N ASP A 29 2.72 7.04 -0.60
CA ASP A 29 3.95 7.58 -1.19
C ASP A 29 3.78 9.09 -1.49
N THR A 30 4.88 9.83 -1.48
CA THR A 30 4.90 11.26 -1.83
C THR A 30 5.14 11.50 -3.31
N THR A 31 5.49 10.45 -4.09
CA THR A 31 5.76 10.55 -5.53
C THR A 31 5.04 9.45 -6.30
N PHE A 32 4.50 9.79 -7.47
CA PHE A 32 3.85 8.81 -8.34
C PHE A 32 4.87 7.86 -9.00
N THR A 33 4.40 6.67 -9.38
CA THR A 33 5.13 5.73 -10.24
C THR A 33 4.58 5.80 -11.66
N SER A 34 5.45 5.82 -12.68
CA SER A 34 4.98 5.75 -14.07
C SER A 34 4.30 4.41 -14.35
N SER A 35 3.07 4.45 -14.90
CA SER A 35 2.34 3.26 -15.34
C SER A 35 3.07 2.43 -16.40
N ASP A 36 3.98 3.05 -17.16
CA ASP A 36 4.75 2.40 -18.22
C ASP A 36 5.93 1.57 -17.67
N ASN A 37 6.12 1.55 -16.35
CA ASN A 37 7.20 0.80 -15.74
C ASN A 37 6.92 -0.70 -15.75
N ILE A 38 7.64 -1.41 -16.61
CA ILE A 38 7.53 -2.87 -16.80
C ILE A 38 7.69 -3.69 -15.51
N PHE A 39 8.40 -3.17 -14.51
CA PHE A 39 8.66 -3.89 -13.26
C PHE A 39 7.44 -3.94 -12.33
N LEU A 40 6.36 -3.20 -12.63
CA LEU A 40 5.07 -3.29 -11.93
C LEU A 40 4.29 -4.55 -12.30
N TYR A 41 4.55 -5.15 -13.46
CA TYR A 41 3.77 -6.29 -13.97
C TYR A 41 4.36 -7.66 -13.59
N HIS A 42 5.57 -7.67 -13.04
CA HIS A 42 6.29 -8.90 -12.73
C HIS A 42 6.93 -8.84 -11.35
N LYS A 43 6.77 -9.91 -10.58
CA LYS A 43 7.52 -10.09 -9.35
C LYS A 43 8.99 -10.29 -9.68
N THR A 44 9.77 -9.22 -9.60
CA THR A 44 11.21 -9.24 -9.87
C THR A 44 12.00 -8.94 -8.61
N ILE A 45 13.30 -9.24 -8.66
CA ILE A 45 14.25 -8.78 -7.63
C ILE A 45 14.64 -7.29 -7.83
N ASN A 46 14.30 -6.69 -8.98
CA ASN A 46 14.51 -5.28 -9.22
C ASN A 46 13.40 -4.47 -8.57
N ARG A 47 13.62 -4.11 -7.31
CA ARG A 47 12.62 -3.45 -6.45
C ARG A 47 12.85 -1.96 -6.28
N LYS A 48 13.61 -1.32 -7.18
CA LYS A 48 14.02 0.08 -7.05
C LYS A 48 12.85 1.03 -6.77
N ILE A 49 11.72 0.89 -7.46
CA ILE A 49 10.53 1.72 -7.27
C ILE A 49 10.02 1.61 -5.83
N TYR A 50 9.91 0.39 -5.32
CA TYR A 50 9.43 0.07 -3.98
C TYR A 50 10.40 0.53 -2.89
N ASP A 51 11.70 0.34 -3.12
CA ASP A 51 12.75 0.76 -2.20
C ASP A 51 12.84 2.30 -2.13
N ASP A 52 12.66 2.98 -3.26
CA ASP A 52 12.59 4.43 -3.31
C ASP A 52 11.35 4.97 -2.61
N ALA A 53 10.19 4.32 -2.77
CA ALA A 53 8.95 4.65 -2.04
C ALA A 53 9.13 4.50 -0.53
N ARG A 54 9.72 3.38 -0.08
CA ARG A 54 10.05 3.15 1.34
C ARG A 54 11.01 4.22 1.88
N ARG A 55 12.04 4.59 1.11
CA ARG A 55 12.98 5.65 1.50
C ARG A 55 12.31 7.02 1.62
N ARG A 56 11.45 7.40 0.66
CA ARG A 56 10.70 8.67 0.68
C ARG A 56 9.76 8.78 1.88
N THR A 57 9.30 7.65 2.40
CA THR A 57 8.36 7.56 3.53
C THR A 57 9.03 7.15 4.84
N HIS A 58 10.38 7.13 4.88
CA HIS A 58 11.18 6.76 6.05
C HIS A 58 10.91 5.36 6.62
N LEU A 59 10.48 4.43 5.76
CA LEU A 59 10.38 3.00 6.09
C LEU A 59 11.72 2.30 5.90
N ASP A 60 11.94 1.26 6.70
CA ASP A 60 13.05 0.33 6.50
C ASP A 60 12.98 -0.33 5.13
N LEU A 61 14.15 -0.57 4.54
CA LEU A 61 14.29 -1.34 3.31
C LEU A 61 14.06 -2.84 3.52
N ILE A 62 14.02 -3.30 4.77
CA ILE A 62 13.65 -4.68 5.12
C ILE A 62 12.12 -4.78 4.97
N PRO A 63 11.60 -5.48 3.95
CA PRO A 63 10.18 -5.37 3.63
C PRO A 63 9.30 -6.09 4.67
N GLY A 64 8.36 -5.34 5.25
CA GLY A 64 7.46 -5.80 6.29
C GLY A 64 8.08 -5.86 7.69
N SER A 65 9.19 -5.16 7.93
CA SER A 65 9.48 -4.61 9.26
C SER A 65 8.68 -3.31 9.47
N THR A 66 8.42 -3.01 10.73
CA THR A 66 7.68 -1.84 11.14
C THR A 66 8.65 -0.70 11.47
N SER A 67 8.41 0.48 10.91
CA SER A 67 9.22 1.69 11.19
C SER A 67 9.05 2.19 12.63
N LYS A 68 9.87 3.19 13.02
CA LYS A 68 9.78 3.86 14.33
C LYS A 68 8.38 4.38 14.67
N ASP A 69 7.59 4.72 13.65
CA ASP A 69 6.25 5.25 13.82
C ASP A 69 5.14 4.22 13.55
N ASP A 70 5.46 2.94 13.70
CA ASP A 70 4.52 1.83 13.53
C ASP A 70 3.96 1.66 12.11
N ILE A 71 4.63 2.24 11.09
CA ILE A 71 4.23 2.09 9.68
C ILE A 71 4.81 0.80 9.12
N PHE A 72 3.93 -0.03 8.56
CA PHE A 72 4.24 -1.37 8.05
C PHE A 72 4.58 -1.37 6.55
N ASP A 73 3.82 -0.62 5.75
CA ASP A 73 4.02 -0.57 4.30
C ASP A 73 3.69 0.81 3.70
N VAL A 74 4.18 1.04 2.48
CA VAL A 74 3.89 2.23 1.68
C VAL A 74 2.96 1.86 0.53
N LEU A 75 1.92 2.65 0.34
CA LEU A 75 0.92 2.58 -0.73
C LEU A 75 1.36 3.45 -1.89
N LEU A 76 1.41 2.89 -3.10
CA LEU A 76 1.85 3.56 -4.32
C LEU A 76 0.64 4.04 -5.13
N TYR A 77 0.89 5.04 -5.96
CA TYR A 77 -0.04 5.56 -6.95
C TYR A 77 0.68 5.92 -8.25
N ASN A 78 -0.04 6.02 -9.37
CA ASN A 78 0.53 6.35 -10.67
C ASN A 78 0.39 7.84 -11.06
N GLU A 79 0.90 8.23 -12.23
CA GLU A 79 0.88 9.62 -12.71
C GLU A 79 -0.54 10.20 -12.90
N ARG A 80 -1.55 9.33 -12.97
CA ARG A 80 -2.97 9.67 -13.06
C ARG A 80 -3.64 9.77 -11.70
N ASN A 81 -2.87 9.73 -10.61
CA ASN A 81 -3.39 9.66 -9.24
C ASN A 81 -4.25 8.41 -9.00
N GLU A 82 -3.83 7.27 -9.50
CA GLU A 82 -4.55 6.01 -9.33
C GLU A 82 -3.80 5.12 -8.36
N ILE A 83 -4.47 4.63 -7.31
CA ILE A 83 -3.86 3.70 -6.36
C ILE A 83 -3.55 2.39 -7.08
N THR A 84 -2.35 1.86 -6.87
CA THR A 84 -1.90 0.62 -7.52
C THR A 84 -1.77 -0.53 -6.53
N GLU A 85 -0.77 -0.47 -5.65
CA GLU A 85 -0.43 -1.52 -4.70
C GLU A 85 0.43 -0.97 -3.56
N CYS A 86 0.67 -1.78 -2.53
CA CYS A 86 1.69 -1.49 -1.55
C CYS A 86 3.03 -2.14 -1.92
N SER A 87 4.13 -1.71 -1.31
CA SER A 87 5.46 -2.15 -1.72
C SER A 87 5.68 -3.68 -1.63
N ILE A 88 4.95 -4.38 -0.75
CA ILE A 88 5.03 -5.84 -0.60
C ILE A 88 3.70 -6.58 -0.78
N SER A 89 2.62 -5.89 -1.16
CA SER A 89 1.29 -6.50 -1.22
C SER A 89 0.34 -5.76 -2.14
N ASN A 90 -0.64 -6.50 -2.68
CA ASN A 90 -1.79 -5.89 -3.33
C ASN A 90 -2.76 -5.34 -2.28
N ILE A 91 -3.64 -4.43 -2.69
CA ILE A 91 -4.62 -3.77 -1.84
C ILE A 91 -6.04 -4.03 -2.36
N ALA A 92 -6.98 -4.23 -1.46
CA ALA A 92 -8.40 -4.28 -1.76
C ALA A 92 -9.21 -3.44 -0.78
N VAL A 93 -10.29 -2.87 -1.29
CA VAL A 93 -11.21 -2.00 -0.58
C VAL A 93 -12.60 -2.64 -0.61
N GLU A 94 -13.28 -2.60 0.53
CA GLU A 94 -14.66 -3.06 0.68
C GLU A 94 -15.63 -2.07 0.02
N PHE A 95 -16.58 -2.60 -0.72
CA PHE A 95 -17.73 -1.91 -1.31
C PHE A 95 -19.01 -2.67 -0.94
N PHE A 96 -20.16 -2.02 -1.12
CA PHE A 96 -21.46 -2.62 -0.84
C PHE A 96 -22.35 -2.55 -2.07
N ASP A 97 -22.95 -3.67 -2.45
CA ASP A 97 -24.00 -3.76 -3.46
C ASP A 97 -25.21 -4.45 -2.83
N ASN A 98 -26.37 -3.77 -2.78
CA ASN A 98 -27.57 -4.24 -2.10
C ASN A 98 -27.29 -4.75 -0.66
N ASN A 99 -26.52 -3.98 0.13
CA ASN A 99 -26.04 -4.31 1.47
C ASN A 99 -25.16 -5.58 1.58
N LYS A 100 -24.71 -6.15 0.46
CA LYS A 100 -23.73 -7.25 0.45
C LYS A 100 -22.32 -6.68 0.25
N PRO A 101 -21.37 -7.00 1.14
CA PRO A 101 -20.00 -6.55 0.97
C PRO A 101 -19.33 -7.30 -0.18
N PHE A 102 -18.53 -6.59 -0.96
CA PHE A 102 -17.65 -7.15 -1.98
C PHE A 102 -16.35 -6.35 -2.06
N TRP A 103 -15.27 -6.98 -2.50
CA TRP A 103 -13.94 -6.38 -2.51
C TRP A 103 -13.55 -5.95 -3.93
N LYS A 104 -13.02 -4.74 -4.07
CA LYS A 104 -12.39 -4.28 -5.30
C LYS A 104 -10.90 -4.07 -5.09
N THR A 105 -10.11 -4.48 -6.08
CA THR A 105 -8.66 -4.24 -6.18
C THR A 105 -8.41 -3.34 -7.39
N PRO A 106 -7.33 -2.54 -7.44
CA PRO A 106 -6.93 -1.86 -8.66
C PRO A 106 -6.75 -2.84 -9.81
N GLU A 107 -7.18 -2.45 -11.01
CA GLU A 107 -7.03 -3.29 -12.21
C GLU A 107 -5.57 -3.30 -12.70
N ILE A 108 -5.12 -4.45 -13.21
CA ILE A 108 -3.74 -4.68 -13.65
C ILE A 108 -3.31 -3.68 -14.74
N ARG A 109 -4.24 -3.28 -15.61
CA ARG A 109 -4.01 -2.22 -16.60
C ARG A 109 -4.62 -0.95 -16.02
N CYS A 110 -3.85 -0.14 -15.30
CA CYS A 110 -4.32 1.18 -14.90
C CYS A 110 -4.41 2.09 -16.15
N ALA A 111 -5.47 1.83 -16.93
CA ALA A 111 -6.00 2.53 -18.09
C ALA A 111 -7.50 2.23 -18.12
N GLY A 112 -8.26 3.01 -17.33
CA GLY A 112 -9.69 3.18 -17.53
C GLY A 112 -10.60 2.46 -16.53
N LEU A 113 -11.11 3.25 -15.59
CA LEU A 113 -12.39 3.08 -14.88
C LEU A 113 -12.41 2.30 -13.55
N LEU A 114 -11.51 2.62 -12.61
CA LEU A 114 -11.81 2.43 -11.17
C LEU A 114 -11.04 3.36 -10.22
N SER A 115 -10.37 4.35 -10.79
CA SER A 115 -9.09 4.78 -10.27
C SER A 115 -9.12 6.11 -9.54
N GLY A 116 -10.02 7.01 -9.94
CA GLY A 116 -10.38 8.20 -9.15
C GLY A 116 -11.24 7.84 -7.93
N VAL A 117 -12.15 6.88 -8.06
CA VAL A 117 -13.06 6.50 -6.96
C VAL A 117 -12.28 5.83 -5.84
N MET A 118 -11.40 4.87 -6.14
CA MET A 118 -10.63 4.18 -5.10
C MET A 118 -9.64 5.11 -4.38
N ARG A 119 -9.01 6.06 -5.10
CA ARG A 119 -8.13 7.07 -4.47
C ARG A 119 -8.91 8.07 -3.64
N SER A 120 -9.93 8.73 -4.20
CA SER A 120 -10.76 9.68 -3.45
C SER A 120 -11.35 9.01 -2.21
N TYR A 121 -11.74 7.75 -2.33
CA TYR A 121 -12.25 6.95 -1.23
C TYR A 121 -11.18 6.59 -0.19
N LEU A 122 -9.96 6.20 -0.60
CA LEU A 122 -8.88 5.92 0.35
C LEU A 122 -8.40 7.18 1.06
N ILE A 123 -8.41 8.33 0.39
CA ILE A 123 -8.17 9.64 1.01
C ILE A 123 -9.29 9.96 1.99
N GLU A 124 -10.55 9.76 1.61
CA GLU A 124 -11.71 9.97 2.49
C GLU A 124 -11.65 9.07 3.73
N ILE A 125 -11.31 7.78 3.60
CA ILE A 125 -11.11 6.87 4.76
C ILE A 125 -9.93 7.30 5.64
N GLY A 126 -8.87 7.88 5.06
CA GLY A 126 -7.72 8.38 5.81
C GLY A 126 -8.08 9.50 6.80
N ASP A 127 -9.20 10.19 6.57
CA ASP A 127 -9.79 11.21 7.45
C ASP A 127 -10.83 10.64 8.45
N VAL A 128 -11.17 9.34 8.38
CA VAL A 128 -12.16 8.71 9.27
C VAL A 128 -11.49 7.99 10.43
N THR A 129 -12.08 8.11 11.62
CA THR A 129 -11.69 7.40 12.84
C THR A 129 -11.51 5.89 12.56
N PRO A 130 -10.42 5.25 13.01
CA PRO A 130 -10.25 3.81 12.90
C PRO A 130 -11.47 3.06 13.46
N GLY A 131 -12.20 2.35 12.60
CA GLY A 131 -13.39 1.57 12.98
C GLY A 131 -14.71 2.07 12.43
N GLU A 132 -14.78 3.28 11.86
CA GLU A 132 -15.93 3.79 11.13
C GLU A 132 -15.54 4.01 9.66
N GLY A 133 -16.29 3.45 8.70
CA GLY A 133 -15.93 3.44 7.26
C GLY A 133 -15.72 2.03 6.68
N ARG A 134 -15.67 1.91 5.34
CA ARG A 134 -15.48 0.59 4.71
C ARG A 134 -14.04 0.12 4.87
N LYS A 135 -13.85 -1.19 5.01
CA LYS A 135 -12.56 -1.81 5.36
C LYS A 135 -11.56 -1.79 4.20
N ILE A 136 -10.28 -1.75 4.54
CA ILE A 136 -9.15 -1.94 3.62
C ILE A 136 -8.40 -3.19 4.05
N LYS A 137 -7.98 -4.00 3.08
CA LYS A 137 -7.08 -5.13 3.31
C LYS A 137 -5.93 -5.13 2.32
N CYS A 138 -4.78 -5.63 2.78
CA CYS A 138 -3.67 -5.97 1.92
C CYS A 138 -3.52 -7.50 1.86
N PHE A 139 -2.95 -8.00 0.77
CA PHE A 139 -2.77 -9.44 0.58
C PHE A 139 -1.54 -9.78 -0.26
N ASN A 140 -0.89 -10.89 0.10
CA ASN A 140 0.16 -11.51 -0.70
C ASN A 140 0.29 -13.01 -0.36
N SER A 141 1.14 -13.72 -1.11
CA SER A 141 1.32 -15.18 -0.97
C SER A 141 1.92 -15.61 0.38
N VAL A 142 2.66 -14.72 1.05
CA VAL A 142 3.44 -15.02 2.27
C VAL A 142 2.60 -14.78 3.52
N ARG A 143 2.00 -13.60 3.65
CA ARG A 143 1.29 -13.11 4.85
C ARG A 143 -0.22 -13.32 4.78
N LYS A 144 -0.72 -13.88 3.67
CA LYS A 144 -2.16 -14.01 3.36
C LYS A 144 -2.82 -12.63 3.36
N GLU A 145 -4.09 -12.55 3.71
CA GLU A 145 -4.85 -11.30 3.82
C GLU A 145 -4.72 -10.74 5.24
N TYR A 146 -4.62 -9.41 5.35
CA TYR A 146 -4.56 -8.69 6.63
C TYR A 146 -5.18 -7.29 6.48
N GLN A 147 -5.82 -6.82 7.55
CA GLN A 147 -6.46 -5.50 7.55
C GLN A 147 -5.41 -4.40 7.67
N VAL A 148 -5.67 -3.28 7.03
CA VAL A 148 -4.81 -2.09 7.08
C VAL A 148 -5.62 -0.82 7.29
N VAL A 149 -4.96 0.20 7.83
CA VAL A 149 -5.47 1.57 7.89
C VAL A 149 -4.46 2.50 7.22
N LEU A 150 -4.95 3.41 6.39
CA LEU A 150 -4.13 4.46 5.82
C LEU A 150 -3.95 5.56 6.87
N VAL A 151 -2.72 5.86 7.25
CA VAL A 151 -2.41 6.94 8.18
C VAL A 151 -1.83 8.13 7.43
N ASP A 152 -2.45 9.29 7.59
CA ASP A 152 -1.97 10.51 6.96
C ASP A 152 -0.72 11.03 7.69
N LYS A 153 0.34 11.28 6.92
CA LYS A 153 1.51 12.02 7.40
C LYS A 153 1.90 13.18 6.48
N THR A 154 1.32 13.27 5.28
CA THR A 154 1.73 14.23 4.26
C THR A 154 0.68 14.32 3.15
N MET A 155 -0.51 14.86 3.42
CA MET A 155 -1.08 15.80 2.45
C MET A 155 -0.47 17.18 2.72
N PRO A 156 0.33 17.79 1.83
CA PRO A 156 0.43 19.25 1.86
C PRO A 156 -1.00 19.76 1.77
N GLN A 157 -1.39 20.62 2.72
CA GLN A 157 -2.69 21.26 2.79
C GLN A 157 -3.12 21.73 1.40
N ILE A 158 -3.91 20.92 0.69
CA ILE A 158 -4.56 21.36 -0.54
C ILE A 158 -5.64 22.28 -0.02
N VAL A 159 -5.39 23.57 -0.22
CA VAL A 159 -6.33 24.67 -0.03
C VAL A 159 -7.74 24.16 -0.33
N ARG A 160 -8.58 24.12 0.70
CA ARG A 160 -10.02 23.89 0.55
C ARG A 160 -10.50 24.86 -0.51
N ALA A 161 -10.83 24.36 -1.70
CA ALA A 161 -11.61 25.15 -2.64
C ALA A 161 -12.94 25.44 -1.93
N PRO A 162 -13.37 26.70 -1.81
CA PRO A 162 -14.64 27.01 -1.17
C PRO A 162 -15.75 26.36 -1.99
N HIS A 163 -16.63 25.64 -1.30
CA HIS A 163 -17.88 25.16 -1.87
C HIS A 163 -18.63 26.36 -2.49
N ILE A 164 -18.94 26.25 -3.78
CA ILE A 164 -20.01 27.00 -4.46
C ILE A 164 -21.12 26.00 -4.73
#